data_AF-A0A941EGB0-F1
#
_entry.id   AF-A0A941EGB0-F1
#
_cell.length_a   1.000
_cell.length_b   1.000
_cell.length_c   1.000
_cell.angle_alpha   90.00
_cell.angle_beta   90.00
_cell.angle_gamma   90.00
#
_symmetry.space_group_name_H-M   'P 1'
#
loop_
_entity.id
_entity.type
_entity.pdbx_description
1 polymer ?
#
loop_
_entity_poly.entity_id
_entity_poly.type
_entity_poly.pdbx_seq_one_letter_code
_entity_poly.pdbx_strand_id
1 'polypeptide(L)'
;MSADRGSDAFRALARRRGPVVGALTDELALERARTPDPPERWAPAVAGRLGLPRAAALGPASFYADLATARGRRHVRVCSGTGCFAATGGRHVGDVERELGVAAGDA
;
A
#
# COMPACT_ATOMS: atom_id res chain seq x y z
N MET A 1 -14.23 -27.54 26.24
CA MET A 1 -13.87 -26.34 25.46
C MET A 1 -13.93 -26.69 23.98
N SER A 2 -15.07 -26.47 23.33
CA SER A 2 -15.19 -26.62 21.87
C SER A 2 -14.58 -25.37 21.26
N ALA A 3 -13.41 -25.48 20.63
CA ALA A 3 -12.92 -24.41 19.77
C ALA A 3 -14.00 -24.15 18.70
N ASP A 4 -14.35 -22.89 18.53
CA ASP A 4 -15.26 -22.43 17.50
C ASP A 4 -14.70 -22.85 16.13
N ARG A 5 -15.35 -23.83 15.50
CA ARG A 5 -14.92 -24.41 14.21
C ARG A 5 -14.69 -23.35 13.13
N GLY A 6 -15.38 -22.21 13.21
CA GLY A 6 -15.20 -21.06 12.32
C GLY A 6 -13.82 -20.40 12.49
N SER A 7 -13.44 -20.08 13.73
CA SER A 7 -12.12 -19.53 14.05
C SER A 7 -10.97 -20.43 13.58
N ASP A 8 -11.12 -21.74 13.72
CA ASP A 8 -10.09 -22.71 13.32
C ASP A 8 -9.93 -22.79 11.78
N ALA A 9 -11.03 -22.67 11.02
CA ALA A 9 -10.99 -22.66 9.56
C ALA A 9 -10.22 -21.44 9.02
N PHE A 10 -10.47 -20.25 9.54
CA PHE A 10 -9.74 -19.04 9.14
C PHE A 10 -8.25 -19.12 9.49
N ARG A 11 -7.92 -19.58 10.71
CA ARG A 11 -6.52 -19.79 11.10
C ARG A 11 -5.83 -20.83 10.22
N ALA A 12 -6.51 -21.91 9.88
CA ALA A 12 -5.96 -22.92 8.98
C ALA A 12 -5.72 -22.36 7.56
N LEU A 13 -6.64 -21.55 7.04
CA LEU A 13 -6.45 -20.86 5.76
C LEU A 13 -5.28 -19.87 5.81
N ALA A 14 -5.21 -19.05 6.86
CA ALA A 14 -4.13 -18.10 7.07
C ALA A 14 -2.77 -18.79 7.17
N ARG A 15 -2.66 -19.93 7.86
CA ARG A 15 -1.42 -20.73 7.87
C ARG A 15 -1.02 -21.23 6.49
N ARG A 16 -1.98 -21.65 5.66
CA ARG A 16 -1.72 -22.17 4.31
C ARG A 16 -1.38 -21.07 3.30
N ARG A 17 -2.03 -19.92 3.38
CA ARG A 17 -1.92 -18.84 2.37
C ARG A 17 -1.08 -17.65 2.82
N GLY A 18 -0.90 -17.47 4.13
CA GLY A 18 -0.17 -16.36 4.73
C GLY A 18 1.24 -16.17 4.15
N PRO A 19 2.07 -17.22 3.99
CA PRO A 19 3.40 -17.07 3.39
C PRO A 19 3.35 -16.52 1.96
N VAL A 20 2.41 -16.98 1.13
CA VAL A 20 2.26 -16.51 -0.26
C VAL A 20 1.74 -15.07 -0.30
N VAL A 21 0.77 -14.74 0.56
CA VAL A 21 0.24 -13.36 0.66
C VAL A 21 1.31 -12.41 1.17
N GLY A 22 2.10 -12.83 2.17
CA GLY A 22 3.23 -12.05 2.71
C GLY A 22 4.27 -11.78 1.63
N ALA A 23 4.74 -12.82 0.95
CA ALA A 23 5.71 -12.69 -0.14
C ALA A 23 5.23 -11.76 -1.25
N LEU A 24 3.94 -11.84 -1.63
CA LEU A 24 3.36 -10.93 -2.62
C LEU A 24 3.38 -9.48 -2.14
N THR A 25 2.94 -9.21 -0.90
CA THR A 25 2.93 -7.85 -0.35
C THR A 25 4.34 -7.26 -0.27
N ASP A 26 5.32 -8.06 0.17
CA ASP A 26 6.72 -7.63 0.27
C ASP A 26 7.30 -7.30 -1.11
N GLU A 27 7.07 -8.16 -2.10
CA GLU A 27 7.51 -7.93 -3.48
C GLU A 27 6.84 -6.71 -4.11
N LEU A 28 5.54 -6.49 -3.87
CA LEU A 28 4.83 -5.30 -4.34
C LEU A 28 5.43 -4.02 -3.72
N ALA A 29 5.74 -4.04 -2.43
CA ALA A 29 6.36 -2.91 -1.75
C ALA A 29 7.78 -2.63 -2.28
N LEU A 30 8.58 -3.67 -2.50
CA LEU A 30 9.93 -3.57 -3.07
C LEU A 30 9.93 -3.03 -4.50
N GLU A 31 9.00 -3.50 -5.35
CA GLU A 31 8.85 -3.02 -6.73
C GLU A 31 8.38 -1.56 -6.72
N ARG A 32 7.35 -1.24 -5.92
CA ARG A 32 6.83 0.12 -5.79
C ARG A 32 7.90 1.12 -5.37
N ALA A 33 8.82 0.73 -4.50
CA ALA A 33 9.91 1.61 -4.05
C ALA A 33 10.90 1.99 -5.16
N ARG A 34 10.94 1.24 -6.27
CA ARG A 34 11.91 1.41 -7.36
C ARG A 34 11.31 2.00 -8.65
N THR A 35 9.99 1.96 -8.79
CA THR A 35 9.30 2.45 -9.99
C THR A 35 8.44 3.68 -9.72
N PRO A 36 8.47 4.70 -10.58
CA PRO A 36 7.50 5.79 -10.55
C PRO A 36 6.20 5.45 -11.30
N ASP A 37 6.17 4.37 -12.07
CA ASP A 37 5.05 4.00 -12.93
C ASP A 37 3.79 3.59 -12.14
N PRO A 38 2.59 3.76 -12.74
CA PRO A 38 1.35 3.32 -12.12
C PRO A 38 1.27 1.78 -12.00
N PRO A 39 0.49 1.25 -11.04
CA PRO A 39 0.39 -0.19 -10.72
C PRO A 39 0.19 -1.12 -11.91
N GLU A 40 -0.57 -0.69 -12.92
CA GLU A 40 -0.90 -1.47 -14.12
C GLU A 40 0.35 -1.89 -14.91
N ARG A 41 1.43 -1.10 -14.83
CA ARG A 41 2.68 -1.33 -15.56
C ARG A 41 3.61 -2.34 -14.89
N TRP A 42 3.57 -2.49 -13.57
CA TRP A 42 4.55 -3.29 -12.83
C TRP A 42 3.94 -4.42 -11.99
N ALA A 43 2.77 -4.22 -11.38
CA ALA A 43 2.18 -5.20 -10.47
C ALA A 43 1.89 -6.58 -11.14
N PRO A 44 1.41 -6.66 -12.40
CA PRO A 44 1.21 -7.95 -13.06
C PRO A 44 2.51 -8.77 -13.23
N ALA A 45 3.65 -8.11 -13.41
CA ALA A 45 4.95 -8.79 -13.53
C ALA A 45 5.38 -9.39 -12.19
N VAL A 46 5.13 -8.69 -11.08
CA VAL A 46 5.36 -9.19 -9.72
C VAL A 46 4.58 -10.49 -9.47
N ALA A 47 3.28 -10.52 -9.79
CA ALA A 47 2.49 -11.75 -9.68
C ALA A 47 3.06 -12.91 -10.51
N GLY A 48 3.53 -12.61 -11.73
CA GLY A 48 4.14 -13.61 -12.60
C GLY A 48 5.38 -14.27 -11.98
N ARG A 49 6.25 -13.50 -11.31
CA ARG A 49 7.43 -14.04 -10.60
C ARG A 49 7.08 -15.02 -9.48
N LEU A 50 5.88 -14.89 -8.91
CA LEU A 50 5.36 -15.73 -7.84
C LEU A 50 4.42 -16.84 -8.33
N GLY A 51 4.25 -17.01 -9.65
CA GLY A 51 3.33 -17.99 -10.21
C GLY A 51 1.85 -17.69 -9.92
N LEU A 52 1.51 -16.42 -9.68
CA LEU A 52 0.16 -15.98 -9.33
C LEU A 52 -0.56 -15.34 -10.53
N PRO A 53 -1.90 -15.36 -10.55
CA PRO A 53 -2.68 -14.61 -11.54
C PRO A 53 -2.41 -13.11 -11.44
N ARG A 54 -2.47 -12.39 -12.58
CA ARG A 54 -2.28 -10.93 -12.63
C ARG A 54 -3.16 -10.17 -11.62
N ALA A 55 -4.42 -10.60 -11.49
CA ALA A 55 -5.38 -10.01 -10.58
C ALA A 55 -4.97 -10.08 -9.09
N ALA A 56 -4.16 -11.08 -8.71
CA ALA A 56 -3.67 -11.22 -7.34
C ALA A 56 -2.79 -10.03 -6.92
N ALA A 57 -2.02 -9.47 -7.86
CA ALA A 57 -1.20 -8.28 -7.63
C ALA A 57 -1.93 -6.97 -7.98
N LEU A 58 -2.64 -6.93 -9.12
CA LEU A 58 -3.23 -5.68 -9.60
C LEU A 58 -4.29 -5.13 -8.64
N GLY A 59 -5.14 -6.00 -8.07
CA GLY A 59 -6.16 -5.60 -7.10
C GLY A 59 -5.60 -4.86 -5.88
N PRO A 60 -4.71 -5.47 -5.08
CA PRO A 60 -4.11 -4.78 -3.94
C PRO A 60 -3.25 -3.58 -4.36
N ALA A 61 -2.53 -3.66 -5.48
CA ALA A 61 -1.66 -2.56 -5.92
C ALA A 61 -2.44 -1.31 -6.36
N SER A 62 -3.65 -1.46 -6.91
CA SER A 62 -4.53 -0.33 -7.23
C SER A 62 -5.42 0.10 -6.06
N PHE A 63 -5.66 -0.77 -5.08
CA PHE A 63 -6.51 -0.49 -3.92
C PHE A 63 -5.76 0.23 -2.79
N TYR A 64 -4.57 -0.23 -2.42
CA TYR A 64 -3.83 0.36 -1.30
C TYR A 64 -3.12 1.63 -1.74
N ALA A 65 -3.42 2.75 -1.08
CA ALA A 65 -2.83 4.06 -1.39
C ALA A 65 -1.29 4.05 -1.37
N ASP A 66 -0.68 3.27 -0.47
CA ASP A 66 0.79 3.13 -0.42
C ASP A 66 1.41 2.51 -1.68
N LEU A 67 0.60 1.84 -2.51
CA LEU A 67 1.00 1.26 -3.79
C LEU A 67 0.44 2.07 -4.98
N ALA A 68 -0.80 2.53 -4.89
CA ALA A 68 -1.52 3.16 -5.99
C ALA A 68 -1.11 4.61 -6.28
N THR A 69 -0.71 5.37 -5.25
CA THR A 69 -0.40 6.79 -5.41
C THR A 69 0.87 6.97 -6.25
N ALA A 70 0.83 7.86 -7.25
CA ALA A 70 2.01 8.26 -8.02
C ALA A 70 3.08 8.87 -7.09
N ARG A 71 4.36 8.61 -7.37
CA ARG A 71 5.47 9.10 -6.53
C ARG A 71 6.63 9.55 -7.40
N GLY A 72 7.14 10.74 -7.13
CA GLY A 72 8.47 11.16 -7.56
C GLY A 72 9.59 10.47 -6.75
N ARG A 73 10.84 10.85 -7.01
CA ARG A 73 12.03 10.30 -6.34
C ARG A 73 11.99 10.40 -4.80
N ARG A 74 11.33 11.44 -4.29
CA ARG A 74 11.06 11.62 -2.86
C ARG A 74 9.56 11.73 -2.68
N HIS A 75 9.02 10.98 -1.72
CA HIS A 75 7.59 11.01 -1.39
C HIS A 75 7.44 11.44 0.06
N VAL A 76 6.76 12.58 0.27
CA VAL A 76 6.47 13.11 1.60
C VAL A 76 5.05 12.73 1.98
N ARG A 77 4.88 12.13 3.16
CA ARG A 77 3.57 11.77 3.73
C ARG A 77 3.26 12.70 4.89
N VAL A 78 2.13 13.39 4.79
CA VAL A 78 1.62 14.28 5.84
C VAL A 78 0.34 13.68 6.38
N CYS A 79 0.27 13.44 7.69
CA CYS A 79 -0.94 12.91 8.31
C CYS A 79 -2.03 13.98 8.30
N SER A 80 -3.15 13.73 7.63
CA SER A 80 -4.34 14.59 7.63
C SER A 80 -5.41 14.14 8.65
N GLY A 81 -5.06 13.20 9.53
CA GLY A 81 -5.96 12.72 10.59
C GLY A 81 -6.25 13.77 11.66
N THR A 82 -7.33 13.54 12.41
CA THR A 82 -7.87 14.49 13.40
C THR A 82 -6.85 14.95 14.44
N GLY A 83 -5.93 14.06 14.88
CA GLY A 83 -4.89 14.42 15.84
C GLY A 83 -3.93 15.50 15.32
N CYS A 84 -3.43 15.35 14.08
CA CYS A 84 -2.53 16.33 13.46
C CYS A 84 -3.27 17.62 13.09
N PHE A 85 -4.53 17.49 12.66
CA PHE A 85 -5.38 18.65 12.41
C PHE A 85 -5.56 19.48 13.69
N ALA A 86 -5.95 18.84 14.80
CA ALA A 86 -6.17 19.52 16.09
C ALA A 86 -4.88 20.15 16.64
N ALA A 87 -3.75 19.46 16.54
CA ALA A 87 -2.47 19.95 17.05
C ALA A 87 -1.97 21.23 16.34
N THR A 88 -2.37 21.45 15.08
CA THR A 88 -1.85 22.55 14.25
C THR A 88 -2.91 23.59 13.89
N GLY A 89 -4.18 23.33 14.22
CA GLY A 89 -5.31 24.12 13.75
C GLY A 89 -5.54 23.98 12.24
N GLY A 90 -5.23 22.81 11.68
CA GLY A 90 -5.45 22.50 10.27
C GLY A 90 -4.48 23.13 9.27
N ARG A 91 -3.38 23.75 9.74
CA ARG A 91 -2.44 24.48 8.87
C ARG A 91 -1.32 23.61 8.29
N HIS A 92 -1.05 22.45 8.91
CA HIS A 92 0.16 21.67 8.65
C HIS A 92 0.32 21.18 7.21
N VAL A 93 -0.76 20.79 6.53
CA VAL A 93 -0.67 20.37 5.12
C VAL A 93 -0.22 21.55 4.24
N GLY A 94 -0.90 22.70 4.36
CA GLY A 94 -0.55 23.89 3.57
C GLY A 94 0.82 24.47 3.92
N ASP A 95 1.28 24.32 5.16
CA ASP A 95 2.63 24.71 5.57
C ASP A 95 3.70 23.84 4.87
N VAL A 96 3.46 22.52 4.74
CA VAL A 96 4.34 21.61 4.00
C VAL A 96 4.30 21.87 2.51
N GLU A 97 3.13 22.08 1.92
CA GLU A 97 2.98 22.41 0.48
C GLU A 97 3.74 23.69 0.12
N ARG A 98 3.62 24.72 0.96
CA ARG A 98 4.32 26.00 0.78
C ARG A 98 5.84 25.85 0.87
N GLU A 99 6.34 25.05 1.81
CA GLU A 99 7.79 24.83 1.98
C GLU A 99 8.38 23.98 0.84
N LEU A 100 7.64 22.96 0.38
CA LEU A 100 8.09 22.07 -0.69
C LEU A 100 7.81 22.61 -2.10
N GLY A 101 6.93 23.61 -2.24
CA GLY A 101 6.53 24.20 -3.51
C GLY A 101 5.69 23.28 -4.39
N VAL A 102 5.01 22.29 -3.82
CA VAL A 102 4.15 21.32 -4.53
C VAL A 102 2.88 21.07 -3.73
N ALA A 103 1.75 20.82 -4.41
CA ALA A 103 0.51 20.49 -3.73
C ALA A 103 0.45 19.00 -3.37
N ALA A 104 -0.33 18.66 -2.34
CA ALA A 104 -0.56 17.28 -1.96
C ALA A 104 -1.26 16.53 -3.10
N GLY A 105 -0.59 15.48 -3.60
CA GLY A 105 -1.09 14.67 -4.72
C GLY A 105 -0.41 14.95 -6.06
N ASP A 106 0.40 16.00 -6.16
CA ASP A 106 1.24 16.24 -7.33
C ASP A 106 2.36 15.18 -7.43
N ALA A 107 2.70 14.80 -8.66
CA ALA A 107 3.71 13.78 -8.98
C ALA A 107 4.97 14.39 -9.60
#